data_AF-J2QNT7-F1
#
_entry.id   AF-J2QNT7-F1
#
_cell.length_a   1.000
_cell.length_b   1.000
_cell.length_c   1.000
_cell.angle_alpha   90.00
_cell.angle_beta   90.00
_cell.angle_gamma   90.00
#
_symmetry.space_group_name_H-M   'P 1'
#
loop_
_entity.id
_entity.type
_entity.pdbx_description
1 polymer ?
#
loop_
_entity_poly.entity_id
_entity_poly.type
_entity_poly.pdbx_seq_one_letter_code
_entity_poly.pdbx_strand_id
1 'polypeptide(L)'
;MKLKSSPRRSTKWRGNRKPLLADLPRIEVIHEPSEHELTCACGCRKHAIGEEISEQLEIVPMQIRVIKHVRKVCGCRDCETAPVTADKPAQLIEKSMASPSVLAMLLTTKCVDGLPLPRFEKVLDRHGIDIPHQTLARWVIQCSEHLQPLLNLMCDRLLVERLPTGIT
;
A
#
# COMPACT_ATOMS: atom_id res chain seq x y z
N MET A 1 -64.89 19.40 -2.47
CA MET A 1 -63.83 20.24 -1.86
C MET A 1 -62.49 19.75 -2.35
N LYS A 2 -61.75 20.58 -3.10
CA LYS A 2 -60.40 20.27 -3.64
C LYS A 2 -59.35 20.57 -2.57
N LEU A 3 -58.52 19.59 -2.21
CA LEU A 3 -57.23 19.86 -1.55
C LEU A 3 -56.13 19.63 -2.58
N LYS A 4 -55.53 20.73 -3.03
CA LYS A 4 -54.37 20.75 -3.94
C LYS A 4 -53.13 20.41 -3.12
N SER A 5 -52.49 19.27 -3.39
CA SER A 5 -51.17 18.97 -2.84
C SER A 5 -50.10 19.76 -3.63
N SER A 6 -49.44 20.68 -2.94
CA SER A 6 -48.33 21.48 -3.47
C SER A 6 -47.18 20.59 -3.99
N PRO A 7 -46.59 20.87 -5.16
CA PRO A 7 -45.44 20.12 -5.63
C PRO A 7 -44.24 20.43 -4.73
N ARG A 8 -43.69 19.40 -4.08
CA ARG A 8 -42.46 19.52 -3.28
C ARG A 8 -41.35 20.00 -4.21
N ARG A 9 -40.82 21.21 -3.94
CA ARG A 9 -39.61 21.73 -4.59
C ARG A 9 -38.50 20.70 -4.41
N SER A 10 -38.05 20.07 -5.50
CA SER A 10 -36.84 19.26 -5.51
C SER A 10 -35.65 20.20 -5.28
N THR A 11 -35.14 20.22 -4.05
CA THR A 11 -33.85 20.83 -3.76
C THR A 11 -32.82 20.09 -4.61
N LYS A 12 -32.25 20.76 -5.63
CA LYS A 12 -31.17 20.18 -6.45
C LYS A 12 -30.03 19.80 -5.50
N TRP A 13 -29.87 18.50 -5.26
CA TRP A 13 -28.80 17.94 -4.46
C TRP A 13 -27.47 18.35 -5.08
N ARG A 14 -26.60 18.96 -4.28
CA ARG A 14 -25.25 19.34 -4.72
C ARG A 14 -24.48 18.05 -5.00
N GLY A 15 -24.15 17.83 -6.27
CA GLY A 15 -23.18 16.87 -6.81
C GLY A 15 -23.09 15.52 -6.08
N ASN A 16 -23.70 14.48 -6.66
CA ASN A 16 -23.37 13.10 -6.26
C ASN A 16 -21.86 12.91 -6.32
N ARG A 17 -21.26 12.53 -5.19
CA ARG A 17 -19.85 12.11 -5.15
C ARG A 17 -19.69 10.93 -6.08
N LYS A 18 -18.58 10.89 -6.83
CA LYS A 18 -18.22 9.70 -7.60
C LYS A 18 -18.11 8.52 -6.63
N PRO A 19 -18.61 7.32 -6.99
CA PRO A 19 -18.47 6.14 -6.16
C PRO A 19 -17.00 5.82 -5.94
N LEU A 20 -16.69 5.13 -4.84
CA LEU A 20 -15.34 4.62 -4.61
C LEU A 20 -15.00 3.56 -5.67
N LEU A 21 -13.71 3.42 -5.98
CA LEU A 21 -13.23 2.48 -7.00
C LEU A 21 -13.71 1.06 -6.68
N ALA A 22 -14.35 0.38 -7.62
CA ALA A 22 -14.97 -0.94 -7.41
C ALA A 22 -13.97 -2.03 -7.00
N ASP A 23 -12.71 -1.90 -7.40
CA ASP A 23 -11.68 -2.94 -7.16
C ASP A 23 -11.06 -2.88 -5.77
N LEU A 24 -11.37 -1.85 -4.96
CA LEU A 24 -10.92 -1.82 -3.56
C LEU A 24 -11.64 -2.90 -2.73
N PRO A 25 -10.95 -3.56 -1.79
CA PRO A 25 -11.62 -4.52 -0.92
C PRO A 25 -12.65 -3.81 -0.03
N ARG A 26 -13.86 -4.38 0.07
CA ARG A 26 -14.90 -3.94 1.01
C ARG A 26 -14.86 -4.83 2.25
N ILE A 27 -14.86 -4.20 3.42
CA ILE A 27 -15.12 -4.87 4.69
C ILE A 27 -16.52 -4.44 5.11
N GLU A 28 -17.46 -5.37 5.11
CA GLU A 28 -18.84 -5.10 5.53
C GLU A 28 -18.93 -5.06 7.05
N VAL A 29 -19.40 -3.94 7.59
CA VAL A 29 -19.72 -3.78 9.01
C VAL A 29 -21.24 -3.61 9.10
N ILE A 30 -21.92 -4.64 9.60
CA ILE A 30 -23.38 -4.64 9.74
C ILE A 30 -23.72 -4.00 11.08
N HIS A 31 -24.55 -2.97 11.04
CA HIS A 31 -25.08 -2.30 12.22
C HIS A 31 -26.54 -2.71 12.43
N GLU A 32 -26.79 -3.47 13.50
CA GLU A 32 -28.15 -3.86 13.89
C GLU A 32 -28.66 -2.93 15.02
N PRO A 33 -29.95 -2.53 14.99
CA PRO A 33 -30.58 -1.88 16.13
C PRO A 33 -30.52 -2.76 17.37
N SER A 34 -30.46 -2.14 18.55
CA SER A 34 -30.49 -2.88 19.82
C SER A 34 -31.79 -3.68 20.00
N GLU A 35 -31.79 -4.71 20.87
CA GLU A 35 -32.98 -5.55 21.10
C GLU A 35 -34.22 -4.74 21.53
N HIS A 36 -34.03 -3.67 22.31
CA HIS A 36 -35.11 -2.78 22.72
C HIS A 36 -35.70 -2.01 21.52
N GLU A 37 -34.87 -1.57 20.58
CA GLU A 37 -35.31 -0.86 19.37
C GLU A 37 -36.01 -1.79 18.37
N LEU A 38 -35.67 -3.08 18.41
CA LEU A 38 -36.34 -4.14 17.64
C LEU A 38 -37.72 -4.49 18.20
N THR A 39 -38.09 -4.03 19.39
CA THR A 39 -39.42 -4.25 19.96
C THR A 39 -40.36 -3.12 19.55
N CYS A 40 -41.49 -3.45 18.93
CA CYS A 40 -42.52 -2.48 18.60
C CYS A 40 -43.35 -2.12 19.83
N ALA A 41 -43.99 -0.95 19.85
CA ALA A 41 -44.90 -0.56 20.92
C ALA A 41 -46.07 -1.53 21.13
N CYS A 42 -46.42 -2.33 20.10
CA CYS A 42 -47.43 -3.39 20.21
C CYS A 42 -46.90 -4.72 20.78
N GLY A 43 -45.61 -4.81 21.12
CA GLY A 43 -44.97 -6.03 21.65
C GLY A 43 -44.43 -6.99 20.59
N CYS A 44 -44.70 -6.76 19.31
CA CYS A 44 -44.14 -7.56 18.22
C CYS A 44 -42.69 -7.17 17.90
N ARG A 45 -41.89 -8.13 17.40
CA ARG A 45 -40.54 -7.87 16.90
C ARG A 45 -40.57 -7.25 15.50
N LYS A 46 -39.81 -6.16 15.30
CA LYS A 46 -39.59 -5.54 13.98
C LYS A 46 -38.68 -6.44 13.13
N HIS A 47 -38.94 -6.46 11.82
CA HIS A 47 -38.10 -7.14 10.84
C HIS A 47 -37.43 -6.11 9.92
N ALA A 48 -36.33 -6.50 9.26
CA ALA A 48 -35.68 -5.66 8.27
C ALA A 48 -36.59 -5.41 7.06
N ILE A 49 -36.60 -4.18 6.53
CA ILE A 49 -37.44 -3.76 5.39
C ILE A 49 -36.58 -3.25 4.22
N GLY A 50 -35.36 -2.80 4.51
CA GLY A 50 -34.39 -2.33 3.54
C GLY A 50 -33.09 -1.98 4.25
N GLU A 51 -32.08 -1.63 3.46
CA GLU A 51 -30.74 -1.32 3.93
C GLU A 51 -30.32 0.05 3.40
N GLU A 52 -29.63 0.82 4.23
CA GLU A 52 -28.95 2.04 3.80
C GLU A 52 -27.45 1.75 3.77
N ILE A 53 -26.84 1.86 2.58
CA ILE A 53 -25.41 1.56 2.38
C ILE A 53 -24.64 2.88 2.29
N SER A 54 -23.60 2.99 3.11
CA SER A 54 -22.61 4.07 3.01
C SER A 54 -21.20 3.51 3.00
N GLU A 55 -20.38 3.92 2.04
CA GLU A 55 -18.98 3.51 1.96
C GLU A 55 -18.03 4.55 2.59
N GLN A 56 -16.97 4.07 3.23
CA GLN A 56 -15.88 4.90 3.77
C GLN A 56 -14.52 4.32 3.33
N LEU A 57 -13.53 5.19 3.14
CA LEU A 57 -12.15 4.76 2.92
C LEU A 57 -11.47 4.58 4.28
N GLU A 58 -11.08 3.35 4.59
CA GLU A 58 -10.21 3.04 5.71
C GLU A 58 -8.75 2.96 5.23
N ILE A 59 -7.83 3.61 5.94
CA ILE A 59 -6.40 3.54 5.66
C ILE A 59 -5.73 2.68 6.72
N VAL A 60 -5.21 1.53 6.32
CA VAL A 60 -4.33 0.71 7.16
C VAL A 60 -2.88 1.19 6.97
N PRO A 61 -2.20 1.68 8.02
CA PRO A 61 -0.84 2.21 7.90
C PRO A 61 0.20 1.18 7.46
N MET A 62 1.40 1.68 7.13
CA MET A 62 2.56 0.86 6.78
C MET A 62 2.89 -0.17 7.88
N GLN A 63 3.00 -1.44 7.49
CA GLN A 63 3.46 -2.53 8.36
C GLN A 63 4.94 -2.81 8.10
N ILE A 64 5.77 -2.68 9.14
CA ILE A 64 7.22 -2.92 9.05
C ILE A 64 7.56 -4.20 9.83
N ARG A 65 8.27 -5.13 9.19
CA ARG A 65 8.65 -6.42 9.78
C ARG A 65 10.10 -6.78 9.49
N VAL A 66 10.70 -7.57 10.38
CA VAL A 66 12.04 -8.12 10.21
C VAL A 66 11.98 -9.49 9.55
N ILE A 67 12.72 -9.67 8.45
CA ILE A 67 12.90 -10.98 7.82
C ILE A 67 14.17 -11.61 8.39
N LYS A 68 14.02 -12.65 9.21
CA LYS A 68 15.15 -13.40 9.80
C LYS A 68 15.54 -14.57 8.90
N HIS A 69 16.68 -14.47 8.22
CA HIS A 69 17.23 -15.58 7.45
C HIS A 69 18.09 -16.48 8.35
N VAL A 70 17.63 -17.69 8.63
CA VAL A 70 18.38 -18.72 9.38
C VAL A 70 19.00 -19.69 8.38
N ARG A 71 20.34 -19.71 8.32
CA ARG A 71 21.10 -20.61 7.45
C ARG A 71 21.52 -21.83 8.24
N LYS A 72 21.15 -23.02 7.78
CA LYS A 72 21.61 -24.27 8.40
C LYS A 72 23.02 -24.58 7.92
N VAL A 73 23.86 -24.99 8.87
CA VAL A 73 25.19 -25.56 8.61
C VAL A 73 25.05 -27.05 8.84
N CYS A 74 25.35 -27.84 7.81
CA CYS A 74 25.21 -29.28 7.81
C CYS A 74 26.61 -29.91 7.73
N GLY A 75 26.91 -30.79 8.68
CA GLY A 75 28.13 -31.60 8.68
C GLY A 75 27.77 -33.08 8.79
N CYS A 76 28.60 -33.93 8.19
CA CYS A 76 28.59 -35.37 8.42
C CYS A 76 29.19 -35.66 9.80
N ARG A 77 28.59 -36.58 10.57
CA ARG A 77 29.16 -36.97 11.89
C ARG A 77 30.26 -38.02 11.76
N ASP A 78 30.16 -38.88 10.76
CA ASP A 78 31.04 -40.03 10.58
C ASP A 78 32.24 -39.73 9.68
N CYS A 79 32.25 -38.58 9.02
CA CYS A 79 33.28 -38.18 8.09
C CYS A 79 33.76 -36.75 8.39
N GLU A 80 35.07 -36.55 8.52
CA GLU A 80 35.73 -35.26 8.84
C GLU A 80 35.66 -34.22 7.69
N THR A 81 34.64 -34.30 6.85
CA THR A 81 34.44 -33.39 5.73
C THR A 81 33.98 -32.02 6.22
N ALA A 82 34.46 -30.95 5.56
CA ALA A 82 34.09 -29.58 5.88
C ALA A 82 32.56 -29.38 5.86
N PRO A 83 31.97 -28.71 6.87
CA PRO A 83 30.54 -28.44 6.90
C PRO A 83 30.08 -27.56 5.74
N VAL A 84 28.91 -27.88 5.18
CA VAL A 84 28.26 -27.10 4.11
C VAL A 84 27.24 -26.16 4.74
N THR A 85 27.28 -24.88 4.36
CA THR A 85 26.32 -23.87 4.82
C THR A 85 25.34 -23.55 3.70
N ALA A 86 24.03 -23.63 3.99
CA ALA A 86 22.98 -23.27 3.02
C ALA A 86 23.21 -21.85 2.46
N ASP A 87 22.98 -21.62 1.18
CA ASP A 87 23.27 -20.33 0.54
C ASP A 87 22.40 -19.18 1.08
N LYS A 88 22.93 -17.96 0.93
CA LYS A 88 22.19 -16.73 1.24
C LYS A 88 21.34 -16.35 0.01
N PRO A 89 20.09 -15.87 0.19
CA PRO A 89 19.36 -15.28 -0.93
C PRO A 89 20.13 -14.08 -1.49
N ALA A 90 20.11 -13.94 -2.82
CA ALA A 90 20.69 -12.79 -3.49
C ALA A 90 20.06 -11.49 -2.97
N GLN A 91 20.89 -10.49 -2.70
CA GLN A 91 20.45 -9.16 -2.28
C GLN A 91 20.98 -8.12 -3.26
N LEU A 92 20.17 -7.10 -3.55
CA LEU A 92 20.60 -6.00 -4.41
C LEU A 92 21.81 -5.28 -3.80
N ILE A 93 21.71 -4.94 -2.52
CA ILE A 93 22.80 -4.32 -1.75
C ILE A 93 23.31 -5.37 -0.75
N GLU A 94 24.51 -5.88 -1.00
CA GLU A 94 25.09 -6.90 -0.13
C GLU A 94 25.28 -6.43 1.31
N LYS A 95 24.97 -7.34 2.25
CA LYS A 95 25.02 -7.11 3.72
C LYS A 95 24.12 -5.96 4.23
N SER A 96 23.21 -5.43 3.41
CA SER A 96 22.25 -4.43 3.86
C SER A 96 21.14 -5.06 4.71
N MET A 97 20.61 -4.27 5.65
CA MET A 97 19.37 -4.62 6.35
C MET A 97 18.12 -4.32 5.51
N ALA A 98 18.24 -3.52 4.44
CA ALA A 98 17.14 -3.19 3.56
C ALA A 98 16.78 -4.39 2.67
N SER A 99 15.55 -4.87 2.81
CA SER A 99 14.99 -5.85 1.87
C SER A 99 14.67 -5.19 0.51
N PRO A 100 14.49 -5.97 -0.57
CA PRO A 100 14.06 -5.43 -1.86
C PRO A 100 12.77 -4.60 -1.76
N SER A 101 11.82 -4.99 -0.90
CA SER A 101 10.58 -4.23 -0.68
C SER A 101 10.83 -2.88 -0.02
N VAL A 102 11.78 -2.79 0.92
CA VAL A 102 12.17 -1.51 1.55
C VAL A 102 12.82 -0.59 0.53
N LEU A 103 13.70 -1.12 -0.31
CA LEU A 103 14.37 -0.35 -1.37
C LEU A 103 13.36 0.13 -2.42
N ALA A 104 12.41 -0.72 -2.82
CA ALA A 104 11.34 -0.35 -3.74
C ALA A 104 10.48 0.79 -3.18
N MET A 105 10.01 0.67 -1.94
CA MET A 105 9.26 1.73 -1.26
C MET A 105 10.06 3.03 -1.20
N LEU A 106 11.32 2.97 -0.77
CA LEU A 106 12.19 4.14 -0.66
C LEU A 106 12.35 4.86 -2.01
N LEU A 107 12.59 4.11 -3.10
CA LEU A 107 12.73 4.68 -4.44
C LEU A 107 11.41 5.26 -4.95
N THR A 108 10.28 4.58 -4.77
CA THR A 108 8.96 5.11 -5.13
C THR A 108 8.66 6.40 -4.37
N THR A 109 8.82 6.39 -3.04
CA THR A 109 8.59 7.56 -2.21
C THR A 109 9.51 8.72 -2.55
N LYS A 110 10.78 8.45 -2.89
CA LYS A 110 11.75 9.49 -3.25
C LYS A 110 11.52 10.04 -4.66
N CYS A 111 11.32 9.18 -5.65
CA CYS A 111 11.36 9.53 -7.07
C CYS A 111 9.98 9.75 -7.68
N VAL A 112 8.97 9.01 -7.24
CA VAL A 112 7.59 9.12 -7.75
C VAL A 112 6.79 10.11 -6.90
N ASP A 113 6.81 9.94 -5.58
CA ASP A 113 6.03 10.78 -4.66
C ASP A 113 6.74 12.10 -4.32
N GLY A 114 8.02 12.24 -4.71
CA GLY A 114 8.82 13.45 -4.49
C GLY A 114 9.12 13.74 -3.02
N LEU A 115 9.06 12.74 -2.13
CA LEU A 115 9.27 12.94 -0.70
C LEU A 115 10.77 13.12 -0.38
N PRO A 116 11.17 14.18 0.34
CA PRO A 116 12.54 14.33 0.81
C PRO A 116 12.93 13.22 1.80
N LEU A 117 14.19 12.74 1.74
CA LEU A 117 14.67 11.65 2.61
C LEU A 117 14.56 11.95 4.11
N PRO A 118 14.87 13.16 4.62
CA PRO A 118 14.66 13.48 6.03
C PRO A 118 13.18 13.43 6.45
N ARG A 119 12.25 13.59 5.50
CA ARG A 119 10.82 13.45 5.77
C ARG A 119 10.42 11.97 5.81
N PHE A 120 11.01 11.13 4.97
CA PHE A 120 10.81 9.68 5.04
C PHE A 120 11.41 9.07 6.30
N GLU A 121 12.58 9.55 6.76
CA GLU A 121 13.12 9.24 8.08
C GLU A 121 12.09 9.49 9.19
N LYS A 122 11.44 10.67 9.20
CA LYS A 122 10.36 10.95 10.15
C LYS A 122 9.12 10.06 9.99
N VAL A 123 8.84 9.55 8.78
CA VAL A 123 7.76 8.58 8.57
C VAL A 123 8.11 7.28 9.28
N LEU A 124 9.33 6.78 9.09
CA LEU A 124 9.82 5.55 9.73
C LEU A 124 9.90 5.69 11.25
N ASP A 125 10.34 6.84 11.76
CA ASP A 125 10.39 7.15 13.18
C ASP A 125 9.02 7.05 13.86
N ARG A 126 7.95 7.52 13.21
CA ARG A 126 6.56 7.35 13.71
C ARG A 126 6.12 5.88 13.81
N HIS A 127 6.80 4.98 13.10
CA HIS A 127 6.60 3.54 13.19
C HIS A 127 7.63 2.85 14.09
N GLY A 128 8.40 3.61 14.88
CA GLY A 128 9.41 3.09 15.80
C GLY A 128 10.68 2.58 15.13
N ILE A 129 10.94 3.00 13.88
CA ILE A 129 12.08 2.56 13.09
C ILE A 129 13.06 3.72 12.91
N ASP A 130 14.19 3.63 13.63
CA ASP A 130 15.27 4.60 13.54
C ASP A 130 16.23 4.24 12.39
N ILE A 131 16.09 4.94 11.27
CA ILE A 131 16.99 4.84 10.11
C ILE A 131 17.37 6.27 9.68
N PRO A 132 18.64 6.68 9.89
CA PRO A 132 19.10 8.00 9.50
C PRO A 132 18.95 8.25 7.98
N HIS A 133 18.57 9.46 7.57
CA HIS A 133 18.48 9.83 6.16
C HIS A 133 19.78 9.60 5.38
N GLN A 134 20.95 9.65 6.04
CA GLN A 134 22.23 9.34 5.41
C GLN A 134 22.27 7.89 4.92
N THR A 135 21.75 6.95 5.72
CA THR A 135 21.61 5.54 5.34
C THR A 135 20.63 5.40 4.18
N LEU A 136 19.50 6.11 4.22
CA LEU A 136 18.53 6.12 3.12
C LEU A 136 19.16 6.65 1.82
N ALA A 137 19.92 7.75 1.89
CA ALA A 137 20.60 8.34 0.74
C ALA A 137 21.62 7.36 0.14
N ARG A 138 22.41 6.69 0.98
CA ARG A 138 23.35 5.67 0.54
C ARG A 138 22.64 4.53 -0.18
N TRP A 139 21.50 4.05 0.34
CA TRP A 139 20.72 3.01 -0.34
C TRP A 139 20.21 3.47 -1.70
N VAL A 140 19.73 4.71 -1.83
CA VAL A 140 19.29 5.26 -3.12
C VAL A 140 20.44 5.28 -4.14
N ILE A 141 21.62 5.73 -3.72
CA ILE A 141 22.82 5.78 -4.58
C ILE A 141 23.19 4.36 -5.05
N GLN A 142 23.31 3.41 -4.13
CA GLN A 142 23.65 2.03 -4.48
C GLN A 142 22.60 1.41 -5.41
N CYS A 143 21.32 1.66 -5.19
CA CYS A 143 20.27 1.21 -6.11
C CYS A 143 20.44 1.82 -7.50
N SER A 144 20.79 3.11 -7.60
CA SER A 144 20.99 3.77 -8.89
C SER A 144 22.16 3.17 -9.66
N GLU A 145 23.26 2.81 -8.98
CA GLU A 145 24.40 2.13 -9.60
C GLU A 145 24.00 0.77 -10.18
N HIS A 146 23.22 -0.02 -9.44
CA HIS A 146 22.74 -1.32 -9.90
C HIS A 146 21.73 -1.22 -11.04
N LEU A 147 20.94 -0.15 -11.09
CA LEU A 147 19.93 0.08 -12.13
C LEU A 147 20.49 0.77 -13.39
N GLN A 148 21.70 1.34 -13.31
CA GLN A 148 22.32 2.06 -14.42
C GLN A 148 22.37 1.26 -15.75
N PRO A 149 22.70 -0.04 -15.78
CA PRO A 149 22.72 -0.80 -17.03
C PRO A 149 21.32 -0.91 -17.68
N LEU A 150 20.27 -1.03 -16.87
CA LEU A 150 18.89 -1.06 -17.36
C LEU A 150 18.47 0.30 -17.90
N LEU A 151 18.83 1.37 -17.19
CA LEU A 151 18.58 2.73 -17.65
C LEU A 151 19.27 3.01 -18.98
N ASN A 152 20.53 2.61 -19.13
CA ASN A 152 21.27 2.76 -20.39
C ASN A 152 20.55 2.03 -21.53
N LEU A 153 20.14 0.78 -21.31
CA LEU A 153 19.40 0.00 -22.32
C LEU A 153 18.06 0.66 -22.70
N MET A 154 17.33 1.21 -21.71
CA MET A 154 16.09 1.93 -21.97
C MET A 154 16.34 3.20 -22.80
N CYS A 155 17.35 4.00 -22.43
CA CYS A 155 17.74 5.19 -23.16
C CYS A 155 18.15 4.85 -24.60
N ASP A 156 18.97 3.82 -24.81
CA ASP A 156 19.38 3.38 -26.14
C ASP A 156 18.17 3.02 -27.01
N ARG A 157 17.20 2.28 -26.45
CA ARG A 157 15.97 1.94 -27.19
C ARG A 157 15.12 3.17 -27.51
N LEU A 158 14.92 4.07 -26.55
CA LEU A 158 14.13 5.29 -26.74
C LEU A 158 14.79 6.29 -27.69
N LEU A 159 16.12 6.28 -27.81
CA LEU A 159 16.85 7.12 -28.77
C LEU A 159 16.81 6.53 -30.19
N VAL A 160 16.71 5.21 -30.33
CA VAL A 160 16.53 4.52 -31.62
C VAL A 160 15.08 4.63 -32.11
N GLU A 161 14.11 4.53 -31.21
CA GLU A 161 12.71 4.85 -31.48
C GLU A 161 12.56 6.36 -31.64
N ARG A 162 12.68 6.89 -32.86
CA ARG A 162 12.23 8.25 -33.17
C ARG A 162 10.78 8.36 -32.70
N LEU A 163 10.56 9.05 -31.58
CA LEU A 163 9.24 9.55 -31.22
C LEU A 163 8.70 10.28 -32.46
N PRO A 164 7.52 9.94 -33.00
CA PRO A 164 6.95 10.69 -34.10
C PRO A 164 6.83 12.13 -33.63
N THR A 165 7.69 13.00 -34.16
CA THR A 165 7.61 14.45 -34.02
C THR A 165 6.38 14.89 -34.79
N GLY A 166 5.23 14.79 -34.14
CA GLY A 166 3.91 14.98 -34.75
C GLY A 166 2.89 15.32 -33.68
N ILE A 167 3.14 16.39 -32.93
CA ILE A 167 2.08 17.17 -32.31
C ILE A 167 2.00 18.46 -33.12
N THR A 168 1.14 18.45 -34.14
CA THR A 168 0.49 19.63 -34.73
C THR A 168 -0.83 19.86 -34.04
#